data_AF-A0A531LGA2-F1
#
_entry.id   AF-A0A531LGA2-F1
#
_cell.length_a   1.000
_cell.length_b   1.000
_cell.length_c   1.000
_cell.angle_alpha   90.00
_cell.angle_beta   90.00
_cell.angle_gamma   90.00
#
_symmetry.space_group_name_H-M   'P 1'
#
loop_
_entity.id
_entity.type
_entity.pdbx_description
1 polymer ?
#
loop_
_entity_poly.entity_id
_entity_poly.type
_entity_poly.pdbx_seq_one_letter_code
_entity_poly.pdbx_strand_id
1 'polypeptide(L)'
;DPKGVLGDPGFDAANMFYNPLDRDALCRDPRRIAVMAEIFARTLGQTPPAILDHAIAYGCLSASWHYEDGNAIDESRELSIATAIRTVRLSL
;
A
#
# COMPACT_ATOMS: atom_id res chain seq x y z
N ASP A 1 -7.61 0.14 12.81
CA ASP A 1 -7.53 1.58 13.17
C ASP A 1 -6.16 1.73 13.76
N PRO A 2 -5.46 2.86 13.59
CA PRO A 2 -4.08 3.03 14.04
C PRO A 2 -3.82 2.70 15.53
N LYS A 3 -4.87 2.62 16.36
CA LYS A 3 -4.83 2.20 17.77
C LYS A 3 -5.03 0.69 18.00
N GLY A 4 -5.31 -0.08 16.95
CA GLY A 4 -5.61 -1.51 16.99
C GLY A 4 -6.93 -1.87 17.67
N VAL A 5 -7.84 -0.91 17.86
CA VAL A 5 -9.08 -1.12 18.61
C VAL A 5 -10.13 -1.81 17.74
N LEU A 6 -10.23 -1.42 16.46
CA LEU A 6 -11.11 -2.03 15.46
C LEU A 6 -10.45 -2.04 14.08
N GLY A 7 -10.55 -3.15 13.35
CA GLY A 7 -10.08 -3.28 11.96
C GLY A 7 -8.88 -4.21 11.81
N ASP A 8 -8.55 -4.54 10.56
CA ASP A 8 -7.47 -5.46 10.22
C ASP A 8 -6.11 -4.76 10.31
N PRO A 9 -5.12 -5.32 11.04
CA PRO A 9 -3.82 -4.70 11.24
C PRO A 9 -3.01 -4.55 9.94
N GLY A 10 -3.30 -5.34 8.90
CA GLY A 10 -2.68 -5.21 7.59
C GLY A 10 -3.03 -3.89 6.91
N PHE A 11 -4.22 -3.35 7.19
CA PHE A 11 -4.62 -2.04 6.68
C PHE A 11 -3.86 -0.90 7.36
N ASP A 12 -3.52 -1.02 8.64
CA ASP A 12 -2.72 0.01 9.33
C ASP A 12 -1.28 0.06 8.81
N ALA A 13 -0.74 -1.06 8.30
CA ALA A 13 0.57 -1.12 7.64
C ALA A 13 0.55 -0.68 6.16
N ALA A 14 -0.64 -0.59 5.54
CA ALA A 14 -0.80 -0.38 4.10
C ALA A 14 -0.16 0.94 3.61
N ASN A 15 -0.31 2.02 4.39
CA ASN A 15 0.24 3.32 4.04
C ASN A 15 1.79 3.34 3.97
N MET A 16 2.48 2.38 4.59
CA MET A 16 3.93 2.30 4.56
C MET A 16 4.48 1.97 3.16
N PHE A 17 3.69 1.29 2.32
CA PHE A 17 4.08 1.00 0.93
C PHE A 17 4.17 2.27 0.08
N TYR A 18 3.40 3.30 0.42
CA TYR A 18 3.32 4.59 -0.26
C TYR A 18 4.36 5.60 0.25
N ASN A 19 5.08 5.23 1.32
CA ASN A 19 6.12 6.04 1.94
C ASN A 19 7.55 5.51 1.64
N PRO A 20 8.58 6.38 1.68
CA PRO A 20 8.50 7.82 1.97
C PRO A 20 8.05 8.66 0.76
N LEU A 21 7.52 9.86 1.05
CA LEU A 21 7.21 10.87 0.04
C LEU A 21 8.47 11.23 -0.78
N ASP A 22 8.26 11.72 -2.00
CA ASP A 22 9.29 12.11 -2.96
C ASP A 22 10.24 10.97 -3.41
N ARG A 23 9.92 9.72 -3.06
CA ARG A 23 10.72 8.54 -3.41
C ARG A 23 9.90 7.49 -4.16
N ASP A 24 9.13 7.94 -5.15
CA ASP A 24 8.17 7.08 -5.88
C ASP A 24 8.83 5.91 -6.63
N ALA A 25 10.07 6.07 -7.08
CA ALA A 25 10.84 4.96 -7.65
C ALA A 25 11.09 3.85 -6.63
N LEU A 26 11.30 4.21 -5.35
CA LEU A 26 11.47 3.27 -4.26
C LEU A 26 10.12 2.62 -3.91
N CYS A 27 9.03 3.39 -3.83
CA CYS A 27 7.69 2.86 -3.55
C CYS A 27 7.19 1.88 -4.62
N ARG A 28 7.62 2.05 -5.87
CA ARG A 28 7.28 1.18 -7.01
C ARG A 28 8.27 0.03 -7.24
N ASP A 29 9.34 -0.08 -6.46
CA ASP A 29 10.30 -1.18 -6.59
C ASP A 29 9.62 -2.52 -6.20
N PRO A 30 9.44 -3.47 -7.16
CA PRO A 30 8.77 -4.74 -6.90
C PRO A 30 9.46 -5.56 -5.82
N ARG A 31 10.80 -5.50 -5.74
CA ARG A 31 11.58 -6.23 -4.73
C ARG A 31 11.32 -5.64 -3.35
N ARG A 32 11.25 -4.31 -3.24
CA ARG A 32 10.90 -3.65 -1.98
C ARG A 32 9.50 -4.03 -1.53
N ILE A 33 8.52 -3.97 -2.44
CA ILE A 33 7.12 -4.33 -2.15
C ILE A 33 7.04 -5.77 -1.63
N ALA A 34 7.65 -6.73 -2.32
CA ALA A 34 7.63 -8.14 -1.90
C ALA A 34 8.28 -8.33 -0.52
N VAL A 35 9.45 -7.72 -0.28
CA VAL A 35 10.15 -7.81 1.01
C VAL A 35 9.33 -7.19 2.14
N MET A 36 8.69 -6.04 1.91
CA MET A 36 7.84 -5.40 2.91
C MET A 36 6.61 -6.23 3.23
N ALA A 37 5.95 -6.81 2.22
CA ALA A 37 4.80 -7.68 2.41
C ALA A 37 5.17 -8.90 3.27
N GLU A 38 6.32 -9.51 3.01
CA GLU A 38 6.89 -10.60 3.80
C GLU A 38 7.18 -10.20 5.26
N ILE A 39 7.77 -9.02 5.48
CA ILE A 39 8.06 -8.51 6.82
C ILE A 39 6.75 -8.27 7.59
N PHE A 40 5.81 -7.52 7.01
CA PHE A 40 4.55 -7.21 7.69
C PHE A 40 3.69 -8.44 7.91
N ALA A 41 3.61 -9.35 6.94
CA ALA A 41 2.89 -10.62 7.09
C ALA A 41 3.40 -11.40 8.31
N ARG A 42 4.72 -11.57 8.44
CA ARG A 42 5.31 -12.25 9.61
C ARG A 42 5.06 -11.49 10.91
N THR A 43 5.22 -10.16 10.91
CA THR A 43 5.05 -9.34 12.11
C THR A 43 3.61 -9.31 12.61
N LEU A 44 2.64 -9.34 11.70
CA LEU A 44 1.21 -9.20 12.01
C LEU A 44 0.46 -10.54 12.03
N GLY A 45 1.15 -11.65 11.78
CA GLY A 45 0.54 -12.99 11.72
C GLY A 45 -0.42 -13.17 10.54
N GLN A 46 -0.12 -12.53 9.40
CA GLN A 46 -0.92 -12.55 8.18
C GLN A 46 -0.15 -13.20 7.02
N THR A 47 -0.78 -13.24 5.84
CA THR A 47 -0.13 -13.70 4.60
C THR A 47 0.32 -12.50 3.75
N PRO A 48 1.43 -12.59 2.99
CA PRO A 48 1.83 -11.51 2.10
C PRO A 48 0.73 -11.08 1.10
N PRO A 49 -0.05 -12.02 0.50
CA PRO A 49 -1.25 -11.67 -0.27
C PRO A 49 -2.23 -10.75 0.47
N ALA A 50 -2.57 -11.04 1.73
CA ALA A 50 -3.51 -10.24 2.50
C ALA A 50 -2.97 -8.82 2.78
N ILE A 51 -1.68 -8.69 3.08
CA ILE A 51 -1.03 -7.38 3.25
C ILE A 51 -1.10 -6.55 1.96
N LEU A 52 -0.79 -7.17 0.83
CA LEU A 52 -0.81 -6.50 -0.47
C LEU A 52 -2.23 -6.12 -0.89
N ASP A 53 -3.24 -6.94 -0.58
CA ASP A 53 -4.65 -6.63 -0.85
C ASP A 53 -5.11 -5.39 -0.07
N HIS A 54 -4.71 -5.26 1.21
CA HIS A 54 -4.92 -4.05 2.00
C HIS A 54 -4.16 -2.83 1.45
N ALA A 55 -2.92 -3.03 1.00
CA ALA A 55 -2.12 -1.98 0.39
C ALA A 55 -2.74 -1.44 -0.92
N ILE A 56 -3.35 -2.31 -1.73
CA ILE A 56 -4.13 -1.89 -2.92
C ILE A 56 -5.36 -1.09 -2.49
N ALA A 57 -6.13 -1.60 -1.52
CA ALA A 57 -7.33 -0.92 -1.03
C ALA A 57 -7.01 0.49 -0.49
N TYR A 58 -5.93 0.62 0.27
CA TYR A 58 -5.44 1.91 0.77
C TYR A 58 -5.10 2.88 -0.37
N GLY A 59 -4.38 2.44 -1.40
CA GLY A 59 -4.02 3.32 -2.53
C GLY A 59 -5.23 3.83 -3.30
N CYS A 60 -6.22 2.97 -3.54
CA CYS A 60 -7.47 3.37 -4.18
C CYS A 60 -8.28 4.38 -3.33
N LEU A 61 -8.30 4.18 -2.00
CA LEU A 61 -8.91 5.11 -1.06
C LEU A 61 -8.18 6.46 -1.06
N SER A 62 -6.84 6.44 -0.95
CA SER A 62 -6.01 7.65 -0.95
C SER A 62 -6.15 8.44 -2.26
N ALA A 63 -6.18 7.75 -3.40
CA ALA A 63 -6.45 8.37 -4.69
C ALA A 63 -7.82 9.08 -4.72
N SER A 64 -8.85 8.45 -4.14
CA SER A 64 -10.19 9.05 -4.07
C SER A 64 -10.23 10.31 -3.20
N TRP A 65 -9.47 10.36 -2.10
CA TRP A 65 -9.30 11.59 -1.30
C TRP A 65 -8.61 12.71 -2.09
N HIS A 66 -7.53 12.39 -2.81
CA HIS A 66 -6.85 13.39 -3.63
C HIS A 66 -7.71 13.88 -4.80
N TYR A 67 -8.54 13.01 -5.37
CA TYR A 67 -9.52 13.40 -6.39
C TYR A 67 -10.55 14.40 -5.82
N GLU A 68 -11.08 14.16 -4.62
CA GLU A 68 -12.02 15.07 -3.94
C GLU A 68 -11.41 16.46 -3.70
N ASP A 69 -10.10 16.52 -3.41
CA ASP A 69 -9.34 17.77 -3.23
C ASP A 69 -8.91 18.43 -4.55
N GLY A 70 -9.21 17.82 -5.71
CA GLY A 70 -8.74 18.31 -7.02
C GLY A 70 -7.22 18.18 -7.23
N ASN A 71 -6.56 17.30 -6.48
CA ASN A 71 -5.12 17.07 -6.52
C ASN A 71 -4.77 15.88 -7.44
N ALA A 72 -4.79 16.13 -8.75
CA ALA A 72 -4.52 15.12 -9.76
C ALA A 72 -3.09 14.54 -9.70
N ILE A 73 -2.13 15.28 -9.12
CA ILE A 73 -0.73 14.83 -8.99
C ILE A 73 -0.66 13.67 -8.01
N ASP A 74 -1.19 13.86 -6.80
CA ASP A 74 -1.15 12.83 -5.77
C ASP A 74 -2.11 11.69 -6.08
N GLU A 75 -3.28 11.96 -6.67
CA GLU A 75 -4.17 10.92 -7.18
C GLU A 75 -3.44 9.95 -8.13
N SER A 76 -2.75 10.51 -9.14
CA SER A 76 -2.00 9.73 -10.12
C SER A 76 -0.85 8.96 -9.48
N ARG A 77 -0.20 9.56 -8.48
CA ARG A 77 0.88 8.94 -7.71
C ARG A 77 0.38 7.71 -6.94
N GLU A 78 -0.71 7.84 -6.19
CA GLU A 78 -1.31 6.75 -5.41
C GLU A 78 -1.69 5.57 -6.32
N LEU A 79 -2.36 5.84 -7.45
CA LEU A 79 -2.74 4.80 -8.41
C LEU A 79 -1.53 4.12 -9.07
N SER A 80 -0.45 4.86 -9.31
CA SER A 80 0.80 4.32 -9.87
C SER A 80 1.47 3.32 -8.91
N ILE A 81 1.51 3.64 -7.62
CA ILE A 81 2.05 2.74 -6.59
C ILE A 81 1.12 1.53 -6.39
N ALA A 82 -0.20 1.75 -6.30
CA ALA A 82 -1.19 0.67 -6.19
C ALA A 82 -1.09 -0.33 -7.36
N THR A 83 -0.80 0.16 -8.56
CA THR A 83 -0.57 -0.68 -9.75
C THR A 83 0.68 -1.56 -9.59
N ALA A 84 1.79 -0.99 -9.12
CA ALA A 84 3.01 -1.77 -8.87
C ALA A 84 2.79 -2.85 -7.80
N ILE A 85 2.06 -2.53 -6.72
CA ILE A 85 1.68 -3.48 -5.67
C ILE A 85 0.83 -4.60 -6.24
N ARG A 86 -0.17 -4.26 -7.07
CA ARG A 86 -1.03 -5.25 -7.75
C ARG A 86 -0.24 -6.18 -8.66
N THR A 87 0.77 -5.67 -9.39
CA THR A 87 1.65 -6.52 -10.20
C THR A 87 2.39 -7.56 -9.33
N VAL A 88 2.96 -7.15 -8.19
CA VAL A 88 3.61 -8.08 -7.27
C VAL A 88 2.59 -9.09 -6.70
N ARG A 89 1.41 -8.61 -6.30
CA ARG A 89 0.34 -9.45 -5.74
C ARG A 89 -0.11 -10.57 -6.68
N LEU A 90 -0.11 -10.32 -7.98
CA LEU A 90 -0.48 -11.30 -9.02
C LEU A 90 0.66 -12.27 -9.36
N SER A 91 1.87 -12.02 -8.86
CA SER A 91 3.04 -12.88 -9.07
C SER A 91 3.34 -13.84 -7.91
N LEU A 92 2.58 -13.73 -6.81
CA LEU A 92 2.59 -14.63 -5.65
C LEU A 92 1.56 -15.74 -5.82
#